data_AF-A0A6C0KVS9-F1
#
_entry.id   AF-A0A6C0KVS9-F1
#
_cell.length_a   1.000
_cell.length_b   1.000
_cell.length_c   1.000
_cell.angle_alpha   90.00
_cell.angle_beta   90.00
_cell.angle_gamma   90.00
#
_symmetry.space_group_name_H-M   'P 1'
#
loop_
_entity.id
_entity.type
_entity.pdbx_description
1 polymer ?
#
loop_
_entity_poly.entity_id
_entity_poly.type
_entity_poly.pdbx_seq_one_letter_code
_entity_poly.pdbx_strand_id
1 'polypeptide(L)'
;MNLAVFGLLLLFIILLTCLLYLHSYRLQKIAWLYWDSLTLPKTIQQMKENTYRQLPGWTIHFLNKDTIKQFVSAFPRNYDSLQSQAQSDWIRLYLLNTYGGLWLDAGIIINKGQAIDAIYNRSLLEASELTVFENSKKRFTHSSGLSLPLVIDSWFIMAPKGSSIVTKWLREFEEAIEIGFLNYKRKAVQNGVNISGIHFADETDAYLTVHICIEKILQKDLPTLPQMILIDSNKSMFKIQNKCKWNDKCIVDTIHSDPSAKNLPFIKLTGSNRAAGLDLTQYFSKAPR
;
A
#
# COMPACT_ATOMS: atom_id res chain seq x y z
N MET A 1 -2.23 31.77 -40.70
CA MET A 1 -3.07 31.36 -39.56
C MET A 1 -2.64 32.19 -38.35
N ASN A 2 -3.55 32.97 -37.76
CA ASN A 2 -3.21 33.98 -36.76
C ASN A 2 -2.71 33.31 -35.47
N LEU A 3 -1.73 33.88 -34.77
CA LEU A 3 -1.10 33.29 -33.57
C LEU A 3 -2.14 32.97 -32.48
N ALA A 4 -3.19 33.80 -32.39
CA ALA A 4 -4.35 33.60 -31.52
C ALA A 4 -5.17 32.34 -31.85
N VAL A 5 -5.33 32.00 -33.14
CA VAL A 5 -6.07 30.81 -33.57
C VAL A 5 -5.30 29.53 -33.20
N PHE A 6 -3.97 29.55 -33.34
CA PHE A 6 -3.11 28.45 -32.91
C PHE A 6 -3.13 28.27 -31.38
N GLY A 7 -3.07 29.38 -30.62
CA GLY A 7 -3.17 29.35 -29.16
C GLY A 7 -4.49 28.79 -28.66
N LEU A 8 -5.62 29.19 -29.27
CA LEU A 8 -6.94 28.65 -28.94
C LEU A 8 -7.09 27.17 -29.30
N LEU A 9 -6.55 26.74 -30.44
CA LEU A 9 -6.55 25.33 -30.84
C LEU A 9 -5.73 24.48 -29.86
N LEU A 10 -4.55 24.95 -29.47
CA LEU A 10 -3.69 24.26 -28.50
C LEU A 10 -4.37 24.17 -27.12
N LEU A 11 -4.98 25.25 -26.64
CA LEU A 11 -5.73 25.27 -25.40
C LEU A 11 -6.93 24.30 -25.46
N PHE A 12 -7.66 24.29 -26.57
CA PHE A 12 -8.78 23.36 -26.78
C PHE A 12 -8.31 21.90 -26.77
N ILE A 13 -7.20 21.58 -27.44
CA ILE A 13 -6.63 20.23 -27.44
C ILE A 13 -6.21 19.82 -26.02
N ILE A 14 -5.56 20.70 -25.26
CA ILE A 14 -5.16 20.44 -23.86
C ILE A 14 -6.39 20.22 -22.98
N LEU A 15 -7.42 21.05 -23.11
CA LEU A 15 -8.66 20.91 -22.35
C LEU A 15 -9.38 19.61 -22.71
N LEU A 16 -9.45 19.27 -24.00
CA LEU A 16 -10.08 18.03 -24.48
C LEU A 16 -9.32 16.79 -24.02
N THR A 17 -7.98 16.78 -24.09
CA THR A 17 -7.18 15.65 -23.60
C THR A 17 -7.27 15.50 -22.09
N CYS A 18 -7.30 16.60 -21.35
CA CYS A 18 -7.51 16.59 -19.90
C CYS A 18 -8.91 16.05 -19.54
N LEU A 19 -9.96 16.49 -20.25
CA LEU A 19 -11.33 15.98 -20.09
C LEU A 19 -11.43 14.49 -20.42
N LEU A 20 -10.82 14.03 -21.51
CA LEU A 20 -10.80 12.63 -21.90
C LEU A 20 -10.02 11.77 -20.88
N TYR A 21 -8.90 12.27 -20.37
CA TYR A 21 -8.12 11.59 -19.33
C TYR A 21 -8.93 11.46 -18.03
N LEU A 22 -9.52 12.55 -17.54
CA LEU A 22 -10.36 12.54 -16.35
C LEU A 22 -11.60 11.64 -16.52
N HIS A 23 -12.19 11.59 -17.72
CA HIS A 23 -13.29 10.69 -18.04
C HIS A 23 -12.86 9.21 -18.09
N SER A 24 -11.58 8.95 -18.41
CA SER A 24 -11.02 7.61 -18.51
C SER A 24 -10.52 7.04 -17.17
N TYR A 25 -10.22 7.90 -16.19
CA TYR A 25 -9.79 7.45 -14.87
C TYR A 25 -10.88 6.64 -14.17
N ARG A 26 -10.56 5.40 -13.81
CA ARG A 26 -11.47 4.51 -13.08
C ARG A 26 -10.74 3.82 -11.95
N LEU A 27 -11.27 3.99 -10.75
CA LEU A 27 -10.81 3.31 -9.55
C LEU A 27 -11.89 2.35 -9.06
N GLN A 28 -11.61 1.05 -9.17
CA GLN A 28 -12.58 0.01 -8.82
C GLN A 28 -12.72 -0.11 -7.30
N LYS A 29 -13.96 -0.26 -6.79
CA LYS A 29 -14.23 -0.62 -5.39
C LYS A 29 -13.99 -2.12 -5.14
N ILE A 30 -12.75 -2.55 -5.35
CA ILE A 30 -12.28 -3.90 -5.04
C ILE A 30 -11.24 -3.79 -3.93
N ALA A 31 -11.38 -4.60 -2.89
CA ALA A 31 -10.43 -4.71 -1.79
C ALA A 31 -9.78 -6.09 -1.79
N TRP A 32 -8.47 -6.12 -1.99
CA TRP A 32 -7.62 -7.29 -1.98
C TRP A 32 -6.96 -7.43 -0.61
N LEU A 33 -7.16 -8.59 0.01
CA LEU A 33 -6.46 -9.01 1.22
C LEU A 33 -5.87 -10.39 0.98
N TYR A 34 -4.69 -10.65 1.51
CA TYR A 34 -4.04 -11.94 1.38
C TYR A 34 -3.58 -12.46 2.73
N TRP A 35 -3.78 -13.76 2.94
CA TRP A 35 -3.13 -14.52 4.00
C TRP A 35 -2.78 -15.90 3.47
N ASP A 36 -1.50 -16.28 3.53
CA ASP A 36 -0.99 -17.46 2.83
C ASP A 36 -1.68 -18.78 3.23
N SER A 37 -1.91 -18.96 4.53
CA SER A 37 -2.51 -20.16 5.09
C SER A 37 -4.04 -20.22 4.91
N LEU A 38 -4.56 -21.43 4.64
CA LEU A 38 -5.99 -21.76 4.69
C LEU A 38 -6.57 -21.58 6.10
N THR A 39 -5.83 -22.00 7.12
CA THR A 39 -6.23 -21.84 8.52
C THR A 39 -5.76 -20.48 9.03
N LEU A 40 -6.72 -19.60 9.31
CA LEU A 40 -6.45 -18.27 9.82
C LEU A 40 -6.25 -18.30 11.34
N PRO A 41 -5.25 -17.59 11.88
CA PRO A 41 -5.25 -17.27 13.30
C PRO A 41 -6.54 -16.54 13.69
N LYS A 42 -7.06 -16.80 14.90
CA LYS A 42 -8.31 -16.21 15.41
C LYS A 42 -8.37 -14.69 15.19
N THR A 43 -7.29 -13.97 15.50
CA THR A 43 -7.20 -12.51 15.32
C THR A 43 -7.34 -12.08 13.86
N ILE A 44 -6.77 -12.84 12.91
CA ILE A 44 -6.90 -12.57 11.47
C ILE A 44 -8.32 -12.88 10.99
N GLN A 45 -8.93 -13.96 11.47
CA GLN A 45 -10.33 -14.28 11.16
C GLN A 45 -11.27 -13.16 11.63
N GLN A 46 -11.07 -12.66 12.85
CA GLN A 46 -11.84 -11.54 13.39
C GLN A 46 -11.66 -10.26 12.58
N MET A 47 -10.43 -9.96 12.13
CA MET A 47 -10.18 -8.82 11.24
C MET A 47 -10.82 -9.00 9.87
N LYS A 48 -10.78 -10.21 9.29
CA LYS A 48 -11.51 -10.54 8.05
C LYS A 48 -12.99 -10.24 8.19
N GLU A 49 -13.66 -10.78 9.21
CA GLU A 49 -15.08 -10.55 9.48
C GLU A 49 -15.39 -9.06 9.72
N ASN A 50 -14.49 -8.36 10.42
CA ASN A 50 -14.59 -6.91 10.59
C ASN A 50 -14.50 -6.16 9.26
N THR A 51 -13.56 -6.49 8.37
CA THR A 51 -13.43 -5.85 7.05
C THR A 51 -14.71 -6.00 6.23
N TYR A 52 -15.30 -7.20 6.17
CA TYR A 52 -16.58 -7.42 5.47
C TYR A 52 -17.72 -6.57 6.03
N ARG A 53 -17.79 -6.40 7.36
CA ARG A 53 -18.80 -5.55 8.00
C ARG A 53 -18.58 -4.06 7.74
N GLN A 54 -17.32 -3.63 7.70
CA GLN A 54 -16.95 -2.22 7.69
C GLN A 54 -16.87 -1.62 6.29
N LEU A 55 -16.73 -2.43 5.24
CA LEU A 55 -16.64 -1.95 3.87
C LEU A 55 -17.86 -2.39 3.03
N PRO A 56 -19.10 -2.02 3.43
CA PRO A 56 -20.28 -2.33 2.62
C PRO A 56 -20.17 -1.63 1.26
N GLY A 57 -20.43 -2.36 0.18
CA GLY A 57 -20.30 -1.85 -1.19
C GLY A 57 -18.91 -2.00 -1.83
N TRP A 58 -17.94 -2.55 -1.09
CA TRP A 58 -16.69 -3.01 -1.68
C TRP A 58 -16.79 -4.49 -2.06
N THR A 59 -16.26 -4.87 -3.23
CA THR A 59 -16.02 -6.27 -3.55
C THR A 59 -14.76 -6.70 -2.82
N ILE A 60 -14.89 -7.58 -1.82
CA ILE A 60 -13.76 -7.99 -1.00
C ILE A 60 -13.30 -9.38 -1.43
N HIS A 61 -12.03 -9.49 -1.81
CA HIS A 61 -11.36 -10.75 -2.06
C HIS A 61 -10.34 -11.00 -0.95
N PHE A 62 -10.70 -11.92 -0.05
CA PHE A 62 -9.77 -12.43 0.96
C PHE A 62 -9.13 -13.71 0.44
N LEU A 63 -7.93 -13.58 -0.10
CA LEU A 63 -7.21 -14.61 -0.84
C LEU A 63 -6.21 -15.36 0.03
N ASN A 64 -5.82 -16.54 -0.45
CA ASN A 64 -4.75 -17.38 0.09
C ASN A 64 -3.99 -18.04 -1.07
N LYS A 65 -3.00 -18.88 -0.76
CA LYS A 65 -2.16 -19.55 -1.76
C LYS A 65 -2.91 -20.40 -2.79
N ASP A 66 -4.14 -20.83 -2.47
CA ASP A 66 -4.97 -21.65 -3.36
C ASP A 66 -5.91 -20.78 -4.20
N THR A 67 -6.60 -19.82 -3.56
CA THR A 67 -7.59 -18.97 -4.23
C THR A 67 -6.96 -17.87 -5.09
N ILE A 68 -5.69 -17.51 -4.84
CA ILE A 68 -4.98 -16.52 -5.66
C ILE A 68 -4.86 -16.95 -7.13
N LYS A 69 -4.83 -18.26 -7.42
CA LYS A 69 -4.75 -18.83 -8.77
C LYS A 69 -5.97 -18.52 -9.65
N GLN A 70 -7.07 -18.05 -9.06
CA GLN A 70 -8.24 -17.57 -9.81
C GLN A 70 -7.98 -16.21 -10.47
N PHE A 71 -7.03 -15.45 -9.95
CA PHE A 71 -6.72 -14.08 -10.39
C PHE A 71 -5.35 -13.96 -11.05
N VAL A 72 -4.46 -14.93 -10.81
CA VAL A 72 -3.08 -14.96 -11.26
C VAL A 72 -2.85 -16.18 -12.14
N SER A 73 -2.53 -15.96 -13.41
CA SER A 73 -2.29 -17.04 -14.37
C SER A 73 -0.82 -17.45 -14.50
N ALA A 74 0.11 -16.56 -14.15
CA ALA A 74 1.55 -16.79 -14.26
C ALA A 74 2.30 -16.12 -13.10
N PHE A 75 3.16 -16.89 -12.45
CA PHE A 75 4.04 -16.42 -11.37
C PHE A 75 5.47 -16.30 -11.88
N PRO A 76 6.31 -15.41 -11.31
CA PRO A 76 7.70 -15.29 -11.70
C PRO A 76 8.47 -16.59 -11.38
N ARG A 77 9.51 -16.90 -12.17
CA ARG A 77 10.25 -18.17 -12.10
C ARG A 77 10.73 -18.56 -10.70
N ASN A 78 11.12 -17.58 -9.88
CA ASN A 78 11.64 -17.79 -8.53
C ASN A 78 10.58 -17.57 -7.42
N TYR A 79 9.31 -17.43 -7.77
CA TYR A 79 8.23 -17.10 -6.82
C TYR A 79 8.13 -18.05 -5.63
N ASP A 80 8.19 -19.36 -5.88
CA ASP A 80 8.04 -20.38 -4.83
C ASP A 80 9.22 -20.43 -3.86
N SER A 81 10.36 -19.81 -4.23
CA SER A 81 11.53 -19.68 -3.35
C SER A 81 11.46 -18.47 -2.41
N LEU A 82 10.50 -17.56 -2.65
CA LEU A 82 10.32 -16.35 -1.87
C LEU A 82 9.73 -16.65 -0.49
N GLN A 83 10.12 -15.84 0.49
CA GLN A 83 9.44 -15.82 1.79
C GLN A 83 7.99 -15.31 1.62
N SER A 84 7.10 -15.71 2.53
CA SER A 84 5.66 -15.42 2.43
C SER A 84 5.34 -13.91 2.32
N GLN A 85 6.16 -13.05 2.94
CA GLN A 85 6.00 -11.60 2.79
C GLN A 85 6.34 -11.13 1.37
N ALA A 86 7.45 -11.57 0.79
CA ALA A 86 7.82 -11.22 -0.58
C ALA A 86 6.84 -11.78 -1.62
N GLN A 87 6.27 -12.96 -1.37
CA GLN A 87 5.15 -13.49 -2.17
C GLN A 87 3.94 -12.53 -2.13
N SER A 88 3.57 -12.08 -0.93
CA SER A 88 2.49 -11.09 -0.72
C SER A 88 2.81 -9.73 -1.37
N ASP A 89 4.07 -9.30 -1.35
CA ASP A 89 4.54 -8.09 -2.04
C ASP A 89 4.37 -8.18 -3.56
N TRP A 90 4.69 -9.32 -4.17
CA TRP A 90 4.45 -9.51 -5.59
C TRP A 90 2.94 -9.59 -5.91
N ILE A 91 2.19 -10.38 -5.14
CA ILE A 91 0.74 -10.55 -5.32
C ILE A 91 0.04 -9.18 -5.29
N ARG A 92 0.36 -8.29 -4.33
CA ARG A 92 -0.32 -7.00 -4.25
C ARG A 92 -0.09 -6.14 -5.48
N LEU A 93 1.16 -6.08 -5.95
CA LEU A 93 1.52 -5.28 -7.11
C LEU A 93 0.87 -5.86 -8.37
N TYR A 94 0.86 -7.19 -8.51
CA TYR A 94 0.21 -7.88 -9.62
C TYR A 94 -1.30 -7.61 -9.67
N LEU A 95 -2.00 -7.79 -8.54
CA LEU A 95 -3.46 -7.60 -8.48
C LEU A 95 -3.84 -6.14 -8.75
N LEU A 96 -3.11 -5.18 -8.17
CA LEU A 96 -3.35 -3.76 -8.41
C LEU A 96 -3.04 -3.34 -9.84
N ASN A 97 -1.95 -3.84 -10.42
CA ASN A 97 -1.63 -3.60 -11.82
C ASN A 97 -2.76 -4.12 -12.74
N THR A 98 -3.22 -5.34 -12.50
CA THR A 98 -4.15 -6.06 -13.38
C THR A 98 -5.60 -5.63 -13.24
N TYR A 99 -6.04 -5.37 -12.01
CA TYR A 99 -7.45 -5.12 -11.67
C TYR A 99 -7.70 -3.75 -11.02
N GLY A 100 -6.65 -3.08 -10.53
CA GLY A 100 -6.78 -1.88 -9.72
C GLY A 100 -7.42 -2.14 -8.36
N GLY A 101 -7.88 -1.07 -7.73
CA GLY A 101 -8.58 -1.10 -6.46
C GLY A 101 -7.66 -0.85 -5.27
N LEU A 102 -7.93 -1.53 -4.16
CA LEU A 102 -7.26 -1.35 -2.88
C LEU A 102 -6.59 -2.65 -2.46
N TRP A 103 -5.29 -2.63 -2.22
CA TRP A 103 -4.63 -3.61 -1.35
C TRP A 103 -4.72 -3.15 0.10
N LEU A 104 -5.14 -4.07 0.96
CA LEU A 104 -5.20 -3.85 2.40
C LEU A 104 -4.64 -5.07 3.13
N ASP A 105 -3.56 -4.88 3.89
CA ASP A 105 -3.05 -5.96 4.74
C ASP A 105 -4.13 -6.49 5.69
N ALA A 106 -4.24 -7.82 5.80
CA ALA A 106 -5.21 -8.51 6.67
C ALA A 106 -5.03 -8.20 8.17
N GLY A 107 -3.90 -7.59 8.55
CA GLY A 107 -3.58 -7.14 9.91
C GLY A 107 -4.08 -5.74 10.26
N ILE A 108 -5.05 -5.18 9.54
CA ILE A 108 -5.59 -3.84 9.79
C ILE A 108 -6.97 -3.94 10.45
N ILE A 109 -7.09 -3.33 11.62
CA ILE A 109 -8.38 -3.11 12.28
C ILE A 109 -9.04 -1.91 11.61
N ILE A 110 -10.29 -2.06 11.15
CA ILE A 110 -11.10 -0.98 10.58
C ILE A 110 -12.23 -0.70 11.57
N ASN A 111 -12.22 0.44 12.24
CA ASN A 111 -13.31 0.82 13.15
C ASN A 111 -14.40 1.62 12.44
N LYS A 112 -14.01 2.41 11.42
CA LYS A 112 -14.89 3.31 10.67
C LYS A 112 -14.61 3.18 9.17
N GLY A 113 -15.39 2.33 8.49
CA GLY A 113 -15.29 2.13 7.04
C GLY A 113 -15.32 3.39 6.19
N GLN A 114 -16.05 4.41 6.64
CA GLN A 114 -16.17 5.71 5.97
C GLN A 114 -14.81 6.41 5.79
N ALA A 115 -13.82 6.11 6.63
CA ALA A 115 -12.47 6.63 6.46
C ALA A 115 -11.75 6.02 5.25
N ILE A 116 -12.02 4.74 4.92
CA ILE A 116 -11.54 4.12 3.69
C ILE A 116 -12.27 4.70 2.47
N ASP A 117 -13.59 4.91 2.57
CA ASP A 117 -14.35 5.59 1.51
C ASP A 117 -13.88 7.03 1.29
N ALA A 118 -13.47 7.75 2.34
CA ALA A 118 -12.90 9.09 2.20
C ALA A 118 -11.57 9.08 1.42
N ILE A 119 -10.69 8.11 1.70
CA ILE A 119 -9.44 7.92 0.93
C ILE A 119 -9.74 7.56 -0.52
N TYR A 120 -10.74 6.69 -0.75
CA TYR A 120 -11.20 6.33 -2.09
C TYR A 120 -11.76 7.52 -2.88
N ASN A 121 -12.68 8.29 -2.28
CA ASN A 121 -13.28 9.46 -2.90
C ASN A 121 -12.24 10.53 -3.22
N ARG A 122 -11.25 10.71 -2.33
CA ARG A 122 -10.11 11.60 -2.59
C ARG A 122 -9.27 11.11 -3.77
N SER A 123 -8.99 9.80 -3.82
CA SER A 123 -8.23 9.19 -4.93
C SER A 123 -8.94 9.33 -6.27
N LEU A 124 -10.26 9.17 -6.30
CA LEU A 124 -11.10 9.45 -7.46
C LEU A 124 -11.04 10.92 -7.87
N LEU A 125 -11.29 11.84 -6.93
CA LEU A 125 -11.37 13.27 -7.20
C LEU A 125 -10.06 13.84 -7.74
N GLU A 126 -8.94 13.38 -7.18
CA GLU A 126 -7.61 13.82 -7.61
C GLU A 126 -7.08 13.01 -8.80
N ALA A 127 -7.78 11.97 -9.27
CA ALA A 127 -7.27 11.03 -10.26
C ALA A 127 -5.88 10.46 -9.90
N SER A 128 -5.74 10.01 -8.64
CA SER A 128 -4.48 9.50 -8.07
C SER A 128 -4.03 8.21 -8.76
N GLU A 129 -2.80 8.20 -9.28
CA GLU A 129 -2.13 7.01 -9.81
C GLU A 129 -1.60 6.10 -8.69
N LEU A 130 -1.37 6.67 -7.51
CA LEU A 130 -0.89 5.93 -6.34
C LEU A 130 -1.29 6.64 -5.04
N THR A 131 -2.15 5.99 -4.26
CA THR A 131 -2.51 6.41 -2.91
C THR A 131 -1.93 5.43 -1.91
N VAL A 132 -1.00 5.90 -1.07
CA VAL A 132 -0.28 5.10 -0.08
C VAL A 132 -0.13 5.85 1.24
N PHE A 133 0.28 5.10 2.26
CA PHE A 133 0.74 5.68 3.51
C PHE A 133 2.25 5.87 3.50
N GLU A 134 2.74 6.74 4.37
CA GLU A 134 4.17 6.93 4.62
C GLU A 134 4.41 7.11 6.12
N ASN A 135 5.61 6.75 6.59
CA ASN A 135 6.01 6.95 7.99
C ASN A 135 7.39 7.62 8.13
N SER A 136 7.97 8.07 7.01
CA SER A 136 9.39 8.44 6.94
C SER A 136 9.62 9.87 7.41
N LYS A 137 10.47 10.03 8.43
CA LYS A 137 10.99 11.34 8.82
C LYS A 137 12.04 11.88 7.84
N LYS A 138 12.68 11.00 7.07
CA LYS A 138 13.67 11.38 6.08
C LYS A 138 13.00 11.68 4.73
N ARG A 139 13.50 12.70 4.05
CA ARG A 139 13.00 13.15 2.76
C ARG A 139 14.13 13.29 1.75
N PHE A 140 13.79 13.22 0.48
CA PHE A 140 14.68 13.59 -0.61
C PHE A 140 14.00 14.64 -1.50
N THR A 141 14.81 15.36 -2.29
CA THR A 141 14.30 16.30 -3.28
C THR A 141 14.27 15.61 -4.64
N HIS A 142 13.07 15.40 -5.17
CA HIS A 142 12.85 14.86 -6.50
C HIS A 142 13.38 15.83 -7.58
N SER A 143 13.69 15.32 -8.78
CA SER A 143 14.16 16.14 -9.91
C SER A 143 13.18 17.26 -10.31
N SER A 144 11.89 17.09 -10.01
CA SER A 144 10.86 18.11 -10.17
C SER A 144 10.87 19.21 -9.08
N GLY A 145 11.81 19.17 -8.13
CA GLY A 145 11.89 20.09 -6.99
C GLY A 145 10.97 19.74 -5.81
N LEU A 146 10.13 18.71 -5.93
CA LEU A 146 9.23 18.29 -4.85
C LEU A 146 9.97 17.50 -3.77
N SER A 147 9.70 17.80 -2.50
CA SER A 147 10.22 17.02 -1.38
C SER A 147 9.34 15.80 -1.14
N LEU A 148 9.89 14.59 -1.24
CA LEU A 148 9.20 13.31 -1.03
C LEU A 148 9.76 12.55 0.18
N PRO A 149 8.96 11.72 0.87
CA PRO A 149 9.50 10.81 1.88
C PRO A 149 10.42 9.76 1.24
N LEU A 150 11.46 9.33 1.97
CA LEU A 150 12.36 8.23 1.56
C LEU A 150 11.80 6.82 1.76
N VAL A 151 10.61 6.70 2.35
CA VAL A 151 9.91 5.41 2.45
C VAL A 151 8.42 5.68 2.39
N ILE A 152 7.77 5.00 1.44
CA ILE A 152 6.32 4.80 1.44
C ILE A 152 6.00 3.36 1.81
N ASP A 153 4.85 3.18 2.45
CA ASP A 153 4.36 1.90 2.92
C ASP A 153 3.70 1.09 1.78
N SER A 154 3.82 -0.23 1.86
CA SER A 154 3.28 -1.15 0.86
C SER A 154 2.10 -2.00 1.39
N TRP A 155 1.73 -1.84 2.67
CA TRP A 155 0.63 -2.56 3.32
C TRP A 155 -0.76 -1.95 3.08
N PHE A 156 -0.80 -0.76 2.47
CA PHE A 156 -1.99 -0.10 1.95
C PHE A 156 -1.62 0.58 0.64
N ILE A 157 -2.19 0.12 -0.45
CA ILE A 157 -1.97 0.72 -1.77
C ILE A 157 -3.31 0.78 -2.48
N MET A 158 -3.70 1.97 -2.92
CA MET A 158 -4.88 2.15 -3.76
C MET A 158 -4.46 2.78 -5.08
N ALA A 159 -4.84 2.14 -6.19
CA ALA A 159 -4.42 2.55 -7.52
C ALA A 159 -5.45 2.13 -8.58
N PRO A 160 -5.61 2.90 -9.67
CA PRO A 160 -6.43 2.48 -10.80
C PRO A 160 -5.78 1.27 -11.50
N LYS A 161 -6.59 0.54 -12.27
CA LYS A 161 -6.08 -0.52 -13.14
C LYS A 161 -5.09 0.08 -14.13
N GLY A 162 -3.93 -0.56 -14.28
CA GLY A 162 -2.89 -0.09 -15.20
C GLY A 162 -2.19 1.20 -14.76
N SER A 163 -2.26 1.56 -13.46
CA SER A 163 -1.46 2.66 -12.90
C SER A 163 -0.02 2.56 -13.36
N SER A 164 0.48 3.65 -13.92
CA SER A 164 1.81 3.70 -14.54
C SER A 164 2.93 3.40 -13.55
N ILE A 165 2.81 3.91 -12.32
CA ILE A 165 3.78 3.69 -11.24
C ILE A 165 3.66 2.31 -10.61
N VAL A 166 2.45 1.75 -10.44
CA VAL A 166 2.29 0.36 -9.98
C VAL A 166 2.84 -0.63 -11.02
N THR A 167 2.63 -0.36 -12.31
CA THR A 167 3.20 -1.17 -13.40
C THR A 167 4.73 -1.18 -13.33
N LYS A 168 5.36 -0.01 -13.14
CA LYS A 168 6.81 0.10 -12.98
C LYS A 168 7.28 -0.63 -11.72
N TRP A 169 6.56 -0.47 -10.61
CA TRP A 169 6.89 -1.11 -9.34
C TRP A 169 6.84 -2.64 -9.43
N LEU A 170 5.80 -3.19 -10.08
CA LEU A 170 5.70 -4.63 -10.33
C LEU A 170 6.91 -5.14 -11.13
N ARG A 171 7.23 -4.50 -12.26
CA ARG A 171 8.36 -4.91 -13.13
C ARG A 171 9.70 -4.83 -12.40
N GLU A 172 9.90 -3.77 -11.63
CA GLU A 172 11.12 -3.60 -10.84
C GLU A 172 11.25 -4.69 -9.77
N PHE A 173 10.14 -5.05 -9.12
CA PHE A 173 10.14 -6.12 -8.14
C PHE A 173 10.34 -7.51 -8.78
N GLU A 174 9.82 -7.73 -9.99
CA GLU A 174 10.08 -8.93 -10.78
C GLU A 174 11.57 -9.05 -11.16
N GLU A 175 12.22 -7.95 -11.56
CA GLU A 175 13.67 -7.92 -11.76
C GLU A 175 14.42 -8.27 -10.47
N ALA A 176 13.99 -7.73 -9.32
CA ALA A 176 14.58 -8.04 -8.03
C ALA A 176 14.45 -9.53 -7.66
N ILE A 177 13.31 -10.15 -7.98
CA ILE A 177 13.07 -11.60 -7.81
C ILE A 177 13.99 -12.40 -8.73
N GLU A 178 14.18 -11.96 -9.97
CA GLU A 178 14.99 -12.66 -10.98
C GLU A 178 16.47 -12.69 -10.60
N ILE A 179 17.05 -11.54 -10.25
CA ILE A 179 18.49 -11.42 -9.94
C ILE A 179 18.83 -11.77 -8.48
N GLY A 180 17.81 -11.91 -7.64
CA GLY A 180 17.90 -12.16 -6.21
C GLY A 180 18.02 -10.87 -5.39
N PHE A 181 17.28 -10.79 -4.29
CA PHE A 181 17.11 -9.57 -3.50
C PHE A 181 18.39 -8.95 -2.95
N LEU A 182 19.38 -9.77 -2.56
CA LEU A 182 20.68 -9.25 -2.12
C LEU A 182 21.47 -8.60 -3.24
N ASN A 183 21.48 -9.22 -4.42
CA ASN A 183 22.14 -8.65 -5.59
C ASN A 183 21.42 -7.39 -6.04
N TYR A 184 20.08 -7.40 -6.00
CA TYR A 184 19.27 -6.23 -6.28
C TYR A 184 19.56 -5.06 -5.33
N LYS A 185 19.57 -5.30 -4.01
CA LYS A 185 19.94 -4.28 -3.01
C LYS A 185 21.31 -3.67 -3.30
N ARG A 186 22.33 -4.50 -3.57
CA ARG A 186 23.68 -4.02 -3.94
C ARG A 186 23.65 -3.18 -5.22
N LYS A 187 22.98 -3.66 -6.27
CA LYS A 187 22.82 -2.96 -7.56
C LYS A 187 22.14 -1.60 -7.37
N ALA A 188 21.06 -1.53 -6.60
CA ALA A 188 20.34 -0.28 -6.33
C ALA A 188 21.25 0.75 -5.62
N VAL A 189 22.00 0.33 -4.60
CA VAL A 189 22.95 1.20 -3.88
C VAL A 189 24.08 1.66 -4.80
N GLN A 190 24.66 0.76 -5.60
CA GLN A 190 25.69 1.10 -6.58
C GLN A 190 25.21 2.12 -7.62
N ASN A 191 23.93 2.05 -8.00
CA ASN A 191 23.29 3.03 -8.89
C ASN A 191 22.85 4.32 -8.16
N GLY A 192 23.26 4.51 -6.91
CA GLY A 192 23.03 5.73 -6.14
C GLY A 192 21.60 5.91 -5.65
N VAL A 193 20.82 4.83 -5.48
CA VAL A 193 19.52 4.87 -4.79
C VAL A 193 19.76 5.07 -3.30
N ASN A 194 19.17 6.11 -2.73
CA ASN A 194 19.24 6.38 -1.31
C ASN A 194 18.22 5.52 -0.56
N ILE A 195 18.70 4.46 0.08
CA ILE A 195 17.90 3.55 0.91
C ILE A 195 18.02 3.84 2.41
N SER A 196 18.60 4.98 2.81
CA SER A 196 18.87 5.28 4.22
C SER A 196 17.61 5.49 5.07
N GLY A 197 16.44 5.61 4.44
CA GLY A 197 15.13 5.62 5.11
C GLY A 197 14.64 4.22 5.50
N ILE A 198 15.16 3.17 4.87
CA ILE A 198 14.74 1.78 5.07
C ILE A 198 15.59 1.16 6.18
N HIS A 199 14.94 0.56 7.18
CA HIS A 199 15.62 -0.10 8.29
C HIS A 199 15.91 -1.57 7.94
N PHE A 200 17.16 -1.97 8.08
CA PHE A 200 17.63 -3.32 7.86
C PHE A 200 18.25 -3.85 9.17
N ALA A 201 18.05 -5.12 9.48
CA ALA A 201 18.69 -5.76 10.63
C ALA A 201 20.22 -5.84 10.44
N ASP A 202 20.66 -6.18 9.23
CA ASP A 202 22.07 -6.23 8.82
C ASP A 202 22.22 -6.05 7.29
N GLU A 203 23.45 -6.18 6.77
CA GLU A 203 23.72 -6.02 5.33
C GLU A 203 23.04 -7.08 4.47
N THR A 204 22.82 -8.28 5.01
CA THR A 204 22.17 -9.42 4.37
C THR A 204 20.65 -9.42 4.52
N ASP A 205 20.09 -8.45 5.25
CA ASP A 205 18.65 -8.25 5.30
C ASP A 205 18.15 -7.63 3.97
N ALA A 206 17.31 -8.38 3.28
CA ALA A 206 16.63 -7.98 2.06
C ALA A 206 15.10 -8.08 2.17
N TYR A 207 14.57 -8.13 3.39
CA TYR A 207 13.14 -8.25 3.66
C TYR A 207 12.33 -7.11 3.02
N LEU A 208 12.83 -5.87 3.09
CA LEU A 208 12.15 -4.67 2.57
C LEU A 208 12.49 -4.36 1.10
N THR A 209 12.82 -5.36 0.28
CA THR A 209 13.21 -5.14 -1.13
C THR A 209 12.12 -4.45 -1.95
N VAL A 210 10.84 -4.69 -1.66
CA VAL A 210 9.73 -3.98 -2.32
C VAL A 210 9.84 -2.46 -2.13
N HIS A 211 10.34 -1.99 -0.98
CA HIS A 211 10.55 -0.58 -0.71
C HIS A 211 11.76 -0.03 -1.46
N ILE A 212 12.84 -0.81 -1.61
CA ILE A 212 14.00 -0.43 -2.44
C ILE A 212 13.54 -0.18 -3.89
N CYS A 213 12.66 -1.04 -4.41
CA CYS A 213 12.16 -0.93 -5.78
C CYS A 213 11.42 0.39 -6.02
N ILE A 214 10.50 0.78 -5.13
CA ILE A 214 9.78 2.05 -5.31
C ILE A 214 10.66 3.27 -5.07
N GLU A 215 11.64 3.19 -4.15
CA GLU A 215 12.62 4.25 -3.95
C GLU A 215 13.49 4.46 -5.18
N LYS A 216 13.95 3.38 -5.84
CA LYS A 216 14.65 3.50 -7.13
C LYS A 216 13.77 4.20 -8.16
N ILE A 217 12.51 3.79 -8.30
CA ILE A 217 11.59 4.37 -9.28
C ILE A 217 11.39 5.87 -9.04
N LEU A 218 11.08 6.24 -7.79
CA LEU A 218 10.82 7.62 -7.40
C LEU A 218 12.09 8.48 -7.49
N GLN A 219 13.28 7.94 -7.24
CA GLN A 219 14.52 8.72 -7.24
C GLN A 219 15.20 8.80 -8.61
N LYS A 220 15.01 7.79 -9.47
CA LYS A 220 15.83 7.59 -10.69
C LYS A 220 15.03 7.44 -11.97
N ASP A 221 13.85 6.82 -11.94
CA ASP A 221 13.18 6.36 -13.16
C ASP A 221 12.01 7.26 -13.60
N LEU A 222 11.53 8.14 -12.72
CA LEU A 222 10.44 9.07 -12.99
C LEU A 222 10.97 10.50 -13.16
N PRO A 223 11.09 11.04 -14.39
CA PRO A 223 11.43 12.45 -14.57
C PRO A 223 10.30 13.38 -14.11
N THR A 224 9.06 12.90 -14.16
CA THR A 224 7.85 13.58 -13.69
C THR A 224 7.09 12.65 -12.77
N LEU A 225 6.65 13.17 -11.63
CA LEU A 225 5.86 12.40 -10.69
C LEU A 225 4.42 12.30 -11.20
N PRO A 226 3.81 11.09 -11.18
CA PRO A 226 2.38 10.97 -11.38
C PRO A 226 1.63 11.61 -10.19
N GLN A 227 0.32 11.79 -10.33
CA GLN A 227 -0.48 12.26 -9.21
C GLN A 227 -0.46 11.19 -8.10
N MET A 228 0.05 11.54 -6.94
CA MET A 228 0.15 10.64 -5.79
C MET A 228 -0.50 11.26 -4.56
N ILE A 229 -1.14 10.44 -3.76
CA ILE A 229 -1.63 10.82 -2.44
C ILE A 229 -0.81 10.07 -1.40
N LEU A 230 -0.09 10.85 -0.58
CA LEU A 230 0.69 10.34 0.54
C LEU A 230 -0.02 10.68 1.84
N ILE A 231 -0.32 9.66 2.65
CA ILE A 231 -1.00 9.82 3.94
C ILE A 231 -0.03 9.50 5.07
N ASP A 232 0.17 10.44 6.00
CA ASP A 232 1.01 10.25 7.17
C ASP A 232 0.40 9.18 8.09
N SER A 233 1.01 8.00 8.10
CA SER A 233 0.60 6.88 8.95
C SER A 233 0.83 7.18 10.43
N ASN A 234 1.82 8.02 10.77
CA ASN A 234 2.13 8.34 12.15
C ASN A 234 1.00 9.09 12.84
N LYS A 235 0.22 9.86 12.06
CA LYS A 235 -0.97 10.58 12.52
C LYS A 235 -2.26 9.77 12.39
N SER A 236 -2.21 8.56 11.82
CA SER A 236 -3.38 7.80 11.41
C SER A 236 -3.26 6.31 11.80
N MET A 237 -2.94 5.40 10.88
CA MET A 237 -2.87 3.95 11.08
C MET A 237 -1.90 3.51 12.19
N PHE A 238 -0.82 4.27 12.41
CA PHE A 238 0.20 4.03 13.44
C PHE A 238 0.10 4.97 14.65
N LYS A 239 -1.06 5.59 14.88
CA LYS A 239 -1.23 6.53 15.98
C LYS A 239 -1.03 5.90 17.36
N ILE A 240 -1.51 4.66 17.59
CA ILE A 240 -1.29 3.95 18.85
C ILE A 240 0.18 3.55 18.98
N GLN A 241 0.79 3.08 17.90
CA GLN A 241 2.18 2.66 17.83
C GLN A 241 3.10 3.81 18.26
N ASN A 242 2.85 5.02 17.74
CA ASN A 242 3.61 6.20 18.14
C ASN A 242 3.34 6.65 19.58
N LYS A 243 2.07 6.64 20.03
CA LYS A 243 1.73 6.91 21.44
C LYS A 243 2.50 5.96 22.38
N CYS A 244 2.61 4.70 22.00
CA CYS A 244 3.29 3.65 22.75
C CYS A 244 4.79 3.52 22.45
N LYS A 245 5.38 4.42 21.66
CA LYS A 245 6.80 4.37 21.25
C LYS A 245 7.20 2.98 20.72
N TRP A 246 6.30 2.35 19.95
CA TRP A 246 6.49 1.03 19.35
C TRP A 246 6.69 -0.13 20.34
N ASN A 247 6.32 0.05 21.62
CA ASN A 247 6.31 -1.04 22.60
C ASN A 247 5.08 -1.94 22.42
N ASP A 248 5.30 -3.22 22.07
CA ASP A 248 4.21 -4.18 21.78
C ASP A 248 3.22 -4.34 22.93
N LYS A 249 3.70 -4.44 24.18
CA LYS A 249 2.83 -4.58 25.35
C LYS A 249 1.91 -3.37 25.51
N CYS A 250 2.46 -2.16 25.45
CA CYS A 250 1.65 -0.93 25.51
C CYS A 250 0.61 -0.89 24.38
N ILE A 251 0.99 -1.29 23.16
CA ILE A 251 0.07 -1.29 22.00
C ILE A 251 -1.08 -2.25 22.24
N VAL A 252 -0.79 -3.50 22.63
CA VAL A 252 -1.80 -4.53 22.90
C VAL A 252 -2.69 -4.12 24.07
N ASP A 253 -2.12 -3.67 25.19
CA ASP A 253 -2.87 -3.22 26.36
C ASP A 253 -3.77 -2.01 26.02
N THR A 254 -3.30 -1.08 25.19
CA THR A 254 -4.10 0.06 24.73
C THR A 254 -5.27 -0.39 23.86
N ILE A 255 -5.04 -1.29 22.90
CA ILE A 255 -6.12 -1.79 22.05
C ILE A 255 -7.16 -2.55 22.88
N HIS A 256 -6.72 -3.31 23.89
CA HIS A 256 -7.60 -4.10 24.73
C HIS A 256 -8.41 -3.24 25.71
N SER A 257 -7.77 -2.29 26.38
CA SER A 257 -8.31 -1.66 27.59
C SER A 257 -8.71 -0.19 27.43
N ASP A 258 -8.24 0.51 26.39
CA ASP A 258 -8.54 1.93 26.17
C ASP A 258 -9.69 2.08 25.15
N PRO A 259 -10.90 2.51 25.57
CA PRO A 259 -12.04 2.68 24.67
C PRO A 259 -11.76 3.67 23.53
N SER A 260 -10.83 4.61 23.72
CA SER A 260 -10.46 5.59 22.69
C SER A 260 -9.78 4.94 21.49
N ALA A 261 -9.26 3.71 21.62
CA ALA A 261 -8.75 2.93 20.48
C ALA A 261 -9.83 2.73 19.40
N LYS A 262 -11.12 2.56 19.80
CA LYS A 262 -12.25 2.43 18.86
C LYS A 262 -12.63 3.75 18.17
N ASN A 263 -12.19 4.89 18.70
CA ASN A 263 -12.44 6.20 18.10
C ASN A 263 -11.54 6.46 16.88
N LEU A 264 -10.37 5.83 16.82
CA LEU A 264 -9.49 5.86 15.65
C LEU A 264 -10.17 5.15 14.48
N PRO A 265 -10.11 5.69 13.25
CA PRO A 265 -10.81 5.10 12.12
C PRO A 265 -10.29 3.70 11.77
N PHE A 266 -9.00 3.48 11.99
CA PHE A 266 -8.31 2.24 11.68
C PHE A 266 -6.97 2.16 12.46
N ILE A 267 -6.45 0.95 12.62
CA ILE A 267 -5.20 0.66 13.33
C ILE A 267 -4.45 -0.44 12.56
N LYS A 268 -3.20 -0.20 12.19
CA LYS A 268 -2.34 -1.20 11.53
C LYS A 268 -1.55 -1.98 12.57
N LEU A 269 -1.73 -3.31 12.63
CA LEU A 269 -0.92 -4.18 13.46
C LEU A 269 0.33 -4.67 12.72
N THR A 270 1.46 -4.69 13.42
CA THR A 270 2.69 -5.35 12.96
C THR A 270 2.66 -6.86 13.24
N GLY A 271 3.65 -7.59 12.72
CA GLY A 271 3.84 -9.01 13.06
C GLY A 271 4.04 -9.23 14.56
N SER A 272 4.85 -8.38 15.20
CA SER A 272 5.12 -8.45 16.64
C SER A 272 3.86 -8.20 17.48
N ASN A 273 3.03 -7.21 17.12
CA ASN A 273 1.77 -6.95 17.82
C ASN A 273 0.83 -8.17 17.80
N ARG A 274 0.80 -8.90 16.67
CA ARG A 274 -0.03 -10.11 16.54
C ARG A 274 0.53 -11.29 17.33
N ALA A 275 1.85 -11.41 17.42
CA ALA A 275 2.51 -12.45 18.22
C ALA A 275 2.37 -12.21 19.74
N ALA A 276 2.13 -10.97 20.16
CA ALA A 276 1.99 -10.58 21.57
C ALA A 276 0.62 -10.93 22.21
N GLY A 277 -0.15 -11.87 21.64
CA GLY A 277 -1.35 -12.43 22.28
C GLY A 277 -2.62 -11.57 22.18
N LEU A 278 -2.73 -10.69 21.17
CA LEU A 278 -3.89 -9.83 21.00
C LEU A 278 -5.18 -10.63 20.68
N ASP A 279 -6.12 -10.68 21.63
CA ASP A 279 -7.49 -11.17 21.43
C ASP A 279 -8.46 -9.99 21.17
N LEU A 280 -9.07 -9.97 19.98
CA LEU A 280 -10.01 -8.93 19.56
C LEU A 280 -11.48 -9.29 19.81
N THR A 281 -11.77 -10.38 20.53
CA THR A 281 -13.15 -10.85 20.80
C THR A 281 -13.97 -9.78 21.51
N GLN A 282 -13.45 -9.24 22.62
CA GLN A 282 -14.10 -8.14 23.36
C GLN A 282 -14.00 -6.79 22.62
N TYR A 283 -12.97 -6.64 21.77
CA TYR A 283 -12.81 -5.42 20.97
C TYR A 283 -13.93 -5.29 19.93
N PHE A 284 -14.29 -6.38 19.26
CA PHE A 284 -15.32 -6.41 18.23
C PHE A 284 -16.72 -6.78 18.73
N SER A 285 -16.88 -7.18 19.99
CA SER A 285 -18.20 -7.34 20.57
C SER A 285 -18.95 -6.00 20.52
N LYS A 286 -20.24 -6.05 20.15
CA LYS A 286 -21.10 -4.88 20.30
C LYS A 286 -21.10 -4.53 21.79
N ALA A 287 -20.93 -3.26 22.13
CA ALA A 287 -21.21 -2.81 23.49
C ALA A 287 -22.60 -3.32 23.87
N PRO A 288 -22.81 -3.83 25.09
CA PRO A 288 -24.16 -4.11 25.56
C PRO A 288 -24.99 -2.84 25.34
N ARG A 289 -26.12 -3.02 24.65
CA ARG A 289 -27.09 -1.93 24.41
C ARG A 289 -27.66 -1.45 25.73
#